data_AF-A0AAU7EWP8-F1
#
_entry.id   AF-A0AAU7EWP8-F1
#
_cell.length_a   1.000
_cell.length_b   1.000
_cell.length_c   1.000
_cell.angle_alpha   90.00
_cell.angle_beta   90.00
_cell.angle_gamma   90.00
#
_symmetry.space_group_name_H-M   'P 1'
#
loop_
_entity.id
_entity.type
_entity.pdbx_description
1 polymer ?
#
loop_
_entity_poly.entity_id
_entity_poly.type
_entity_poly.pdbx_seq_one_letter_code
_entity_poly.pdbx_strand_id
1 'polypeptide(L)'
;MKRLLLILFAGLVLAGCATSGVDPLAPKTVNSVNLKRYQGTWYELARLPMFFQRHCAQSEAHYTLKPDGNVGVLNRCLTPEWQWEEAKGTAYPQVRGKTDKLWVEFDNWFSRLVPGVAKGEYWVLYVSDDYKTAIVGDPSRKYLWLLSRTPTVNGVVREELLSKARQQGYDTTRLIWRASDRQMAKTSN
;
A
#
# COMPACT_ATOMS: atom_id res chain seq x y z
N MET A 1 2.52 -59.27 -44.15
CA MET A 1 1.61 -58.95 -43.01
C MET A 1 2.22 -57.73 -42.32
N LYS A 2 1.82 -56.50 -42.68
CA LYS A 2 0.82 -55.64 -42.00
C LYS A 2 1.10 -55.38 -40.51
N ARG A 3 1.27 -54.08 -40.18
CA ARG A 3 1.01 -53.36 -38.89
C ARG A 3 2.16 -53.38 -37.87
N LEU A 4 2.45 -52.33 -37.09
CA LEU A 4 2.08 -50.91 -37.02
C LEU A 4 3.10 -50.27 -36.04
N LEU A 5 3.27 -48.94 -36.12
CA LEU A 5 3.89 -48.05 -35.12
C LEU A 5 3.72 -48.48 -33.65
N LEU A 6 4.72 -48.17 -32.80
CA LEU A 6 4.48 -47.33 -31.61
C LEU A 6 5.79 -46.81 -31.00
N ILE A 7 5.95 -45.50 -31.08
CA ILE A 7 6.88 -44.65 -30.34
C ILE A 7 6.55 -44.81 -28.85
N LEU A 8 7.55 -45.14 -28.01
CA LEU A 8 7.42 -45.00 -26.55
C LEU A 8 8.41 -43.94 -26.06
N PHE A 9 7.93 -42.70 -26.11
CA PHE A 9 8.50 -41.56 -25.40
C PHE A 9 7.99 -41.66 -23.95
N ALA A 10 8.80 -42.22 -23.04
CA ALA A 10 8.44 -42.27 -21.62
C ALA A 10 9.21 -41.17 -20.87
N GLY A 11 8.47 -40.12 -20.52
CA GLY A 11 8.98 -38.88 -19.97
C GLY A 11 9.57 -39.01 -18.57
N LEU A 12 10.72 -38.37 -18.38
CA LEU A 12 11.17 -37.94 -17.06
C LEU A 12 10.24 -36.79 -16.61
N VAL A 13 9.25 -37.12 -15.79
CA VAL A 13 8.47 -36.13 -15.06
C VAL A 13 9.39 -35.55 -14.00
N LEU A 14 9.99 -34.40 -14.28
CA LEU A 14 10.57 -33.53 -13.26
C LEU A 14 9.43 -33.09 -12.34
N ALA A 15 9.34 -33.75 -11.19
CA ALA A 15 8.58 -33.28 -10.05
C ALA A 15 9.24 -31.99 -9.51
N GLY A 16 8.97 -30.88 -10.19
CA GLY A 16 9.23 -29.55 -9.65
C GLY A 16 8.23 -29.31 -8.52
N CYS A 17 8.66 -29.52 -7.27
CA CYS A 17 7.98 -28.93 -6.13
C CYS A 17 8.09 -27.40 -6.26
N ALA A 18 7.11 -26.79 -6.92
CA ALA A 18 6.88 -25.36 -6.80
C ALA A 18 6.42 -25.09 -5.36
N THR A 19 7.36 -24.80 -4.47
CA THR A 19 7.08 -24.17 -3.19
C THR A 19 6.61 -22.74 -3.46
N SER A 20 5.36 -22.60 -3.88
CA SER A 20 4.62 -21.34 -3.82
C SER A 20 4.30 -21.09 -2.36
N GLY A 21 5.17 -20.37 -1.63
CA GLY A 21 4.90 -20.17 -0.21
C GLY A 21 5.86 -19.23 0.47
N VAL A 22 5.46 -17.96 0.52
CA VAL A 22 5.93 -16.91 1.44
C VAL A 22 7.45 -16.71 1.45
N ASP A 23 7.91 -15.66 0.79
CA ASP A 23 9.27 -15.15 1.01
C ASP A 23 9.46 -14.90 2.52
N PRO A 24 10.31 -15.69 3.22
CA PRO A 24 10.51 -15.53 4.67
C PRO A 24 11.14 -14.18 5.01
N LEU A 25 11.68 -13.48 4.01
CA LEU A 25 12.24 -12.13 4.12
C LEU A 25 11.20 -11.05 3.81
N ALA A 26 9.94 -11.37 3.50
CA ALA A 26 8.91 -10.36 3.28
C ALA A 26 8.60 -9.59 4.58
N PRO A 27 8.24 -8.29 4.50
CA PRO A 27 7.71 -7.54 5.63
C PRO A 27 6.52 -8.24 6.29
N LYS A 28 6.47 -8.18 7.62
CA LYS A 28 5.36 -8.73 8.41
C LYS A 28 4.21 -7.73 8.45
N THR A 29 3.00 -8.22 8.27
CA THR A 29 1.77 -7.44 8.41
C THR A 29 1.14 -7.63 9.79
N VAL A 30 0.24 -6.73 10.16
CA VAL A 30 -0.66 -6.97 11.30
C VAL A 30 -1.56 -8.15 10.95
N ASN A 31 -1.79 -9.11 11.84
CA ASN A 31 -2.55 -10.31 11.45
C ASN A 31 -3.99 -10.02 10.98
N SER A 32 -4.57 -8.93 11.46
CA SER A 32 -5.92 -8.46 11.09
C SER A 32 -6.09 -6.98 11.40
N VAL A 33 -6.85 -6.29 10.56
CA VAL A 33 -7.28 -4.90 10.73
C VAL A 33 -8.80 -4.85 10.91
N ASN A 34 -9.28 -4.14 11.93
CA ASN A 34 -10.70 -3.77 12.03
C ASN A 34 -10.99 -2.62 11.07
N LEU A 35 -11.55 -2.94 9.89
CA LEU A 35 -11.81 -1.96 8.83
C LEU A 35 -12.80 -0.86 9.25
N LYS A 36 -13.74 -1.14 10.17
CA LYS A 36 -14.66 -0.14 10.72
C LYS A 36 -13.95 0.90 11.59
N ARG A 37 -12.88 0.52 12.28
CA ARG A 37 -12.02 1.47 13.02
C ARG A 37 -10.99 2.12 12.11
N TYR A 38 -10.62 1.47 11.01
CA TYR A 38 -9.63 1.94 10.04
C TYR A 38 -10.18 2.95 9.03
N GLN A 39 -11.49 2.92 8.74
CA GLN A 39 -12.13 3.90 7.84
C GLN A 39 -11.96 5.36 8.33
N GLY A 40 -12.30 6.32 7.49
CA GLY A 40 -12.14 7.76 7.73
C GLY A 40 -10.84 8.30 7.13
N THR A 41 -10.46 9.50 7.56
CA THR A 41 -9.30 10.21 7.04
C THR A 41 -8.00 9.77 7.72
N TRP A 42 -6.96 9.61 6.91
CA TRP A 42 -5.58 9.44 7.30
C TRP A 42 -4.72 10.47 6.59
N TYR A 43 -3.92 11.20 7.33
CA TYR A 43 -2.90 12.09 6.81
C TYR A 43 -1.61 11.32 6.58
N GLU A 44 -1.03 11.49 5.40
CA GLU A 44 0.33 11.03 5.15
C GLU A 44 1.31 11.94 5.89
N LEU A 45 2.03 11.38 6.86
CA LEU A 45 3.11 12.06 7.57
C LEU A 45 4.41 12.01 6.75
N ALA A 46 4.69 10.86 6.14
CA ALA A 46 5.84 10.65 5.30
C ALA A 46 5.62 9.47 4.35
N ARG A 47 6.41 9.44 3.27
CA ARG A 47 6.42 8.35 2.30
C ARG A 47 7.82 8.11 1.73
N LEU A 48 8.04 6.94 1.14
CA LEU A 48 9.18 6.75 0.25
C LEU A 48 8.95 7.46 -1.11
N PRO A 49 10.01 7.81 -1.86
CA PRO A 49 9.84 8.50 -3.15
C PRO A 49 9.09 7.64 -4.17
N MET A 50 8.00 8.19 -4.72
CA MET A 50 7.14 7.51 -5.70
C MET A 50 6.79 8.44 -6.84
N PHE A 51 6.89 7.95 -8.08
CA PHE A 51 6.67 8.76 -9.28
C PHE A 51 5.28 9.41 -9.29
N PHE A 52 4.23 8.70 -8.88
CA PHE A 52 2.85 9.19 -8.91
C PHE A 52 2.50 10.19 -7.79
N GLN A 53 3.33 10.35 -6.75
CA GLN A 53 3.16 11.34 -5.67
C GLN A 53 4.30 12.37 -5.63
N ARG A 54 5.08 12.51 -6.72
CA ARG A 54 6.30 13.34 -6.74
C ARG A 54 6.03 14.84 -6.57
N HIS A 55 4.87 15.32 -6.98
CA HIS A 55 4.44 16.72 -6.84
C HIS A 55 3.60 16.96 -5.59
N CYS A 56 3.46 15.94 -4.73
CA CYS A 56 2.61 16.05 -3.56
C CYS A 56 3.33 16.65 -2.35
N ALA A 57 2.81 17.77 -1.84
CA ALA A 57 3.34 18.40 -0.64
C ALA A 57 2.59 17.92 0.62
N GLN A 58 1.26 17.79 0.51
CA GLN A 58 0.40 17.37 1.61
C GLN A 58 -0.64 16.36 1.10
N SER A 59 -0.50 15.08 1.48
CA SER A 59 -1.45 14.03 1.07
C SER A 59 -2.35 13.58 2.22
N GLU A 60 -3.58 13.20 1.87
CA GLU A 60 -4.54 12.53 2.74
C GLU A 60 -5.23 11.39 1.99
N ALA A 61 -5.58 10.34 2.71
CA ALA A 61 -6.32 9.19 2.21
C ALA A 61 -7.62 9.03 2.99
N HIS A 62 -8.74 9.00 2.28
CA HIS A 62 -10.07 8.86 2.83
C HIS A 62 -10.58 7.45 2.52
N TYR A 63 -10.78 6.66 3.56
CA TYR A 63 -11.25 5.29 3.45
C TYR A 63 -12.72 5.18 3.84
N THR A 64 -13.53 4.54 3.01
CA THR A 64 -14.95 4.32 3.29
C THR A 64 -15.25 2.83 3.20
N LEU A 65 -15.64 2.21 4.32
CA LEU A 65 -16.09 0.81 4.31
C LEU A 65 -17.42 0.70 3.57
N LYS A 66 -17.46 -0.15 2.55
CA LYS A 66 -18.65 -0.40 1.71
C LYS A 66 -19.46 -1.59 2.25
N PRO A 67 -20.76 -1.69 1.91
CA PRO A 67 -21.62 -2.80 2.34
C PRO A 67 -21.15 -4.19 1.87
N ASP A 68 -20.43 -4.25 0.76
CA ASP A 68 -19.85 -5.48 0.19
C ASP A 68 -18.56 -5.94 0.90
N GLY A 69 -18.09 -5.18 1.90
CA GLY A 69 -16.87 -5.44 2.66
C GLY A 69 -15.59 -4.88 2.02
N ASN A 70 -15.68 -4.27 0.84
CA ASN A 70 -14.57 -3.56 0.22
C ASN A 70 -14.39 -2.17 0.85
N VAL A 71 -13.27 -1.52 0.55
CA VAL A 71 -12.96 -0.18 1.04
C VAL A 71 -12.86 0.77 -0.15
N GLY A 72 -13.70 1.80 -0.20
CA GLY A 72 -13.50 2.92 -1.11
C GLY A 72 -12.28 3.72 -0.68
N VAL A 73 -11.45 4.10 -1.64
CA VAL A 73 -10.22 4.88 -1.43
C VAL A 73 -10.33 6.18 -2.21
N LEU A 74 -10.19 7.30 -1.52
CA LEU A 74 -9.99 8.62 -2.14
C LEU A 74 -8.70 9.21 -1.60
N ASN A 75 -7.67 9.26 -2.42
CA ASN A 75 -6.44 9.97 -2.11
C ASN A 75 -6.58 11.40 -2.62
N ARG A 76 -6.31 12.38 -1.76
CA ARG A 76 -6.22 13.79 -2.12
C ARG A 76 -4.81 14.27 -1.84
N CYS A 77 -4.33 15.15 -2.69
CA CYS A 77 -3.02 15.73 -2.60
C CYS A 77 -3.10 17.23 -2.86
N LEU A 78 -2.55 18.03 -1.96
CA LEU A 78 -2.31 19.44 -2.18
C LEU A 78 -0.87 19.62 -2.70
N THR A 79 -0.73 20.22 -3.88
CA THR A 79 0.57 20.54 -4.47
C THR A 79 1.15 21.82 -3.85
N PRO A 80 2.47 22.09 -3.98
CA PRO A 80 3.08 23.34 -3.54
C PRO A 80 2.40 24.62 -4.10
N GLU A 81 1.77 24.50 -5.26
CA GLU A 81 1.01 25.55 -5.95
C GLU A 81 -0.44 25.68 -5.45
N TRP A 82 -0.77 25.00 -4.35
CA TRP A 82 -2.10 25.03 -3.71
C TRP A 82 -3.23 24.44 -4.56
N GLN A 83 -2.88 23.54 -5.48
CA GLN A 83 -3.84 22.82 -6.31
C GLN A 83 -4.16 21.45 -5.71
N TRP A 84 -5.42 21.05 -5.77
CA TRP A 84 -5.84 19.72 -5.34
C TRP A 84 -5.80 18.73 -6.52
N GLU A 85 -5.09 17.64 -6.31
CA GLU A 85 -5.12 16.45 -7.16
C GLU A 85 -5.82 15.31 -6.42
N GLU A 86 -6.63 14.52 -7.13
CA GLU A 86 -7.39 13.43 -6.53
C GLU A 86 -7.27 12.12 -7.32
N ALA A 87 -7.23 11.00 -6.59
CA ALA A 87 -7.30 9.66 -7.14
C ALA A 87 -8.31 8.82 -6.38
N LYS A 88 -9.30 8.27 -7.11
CA LYS A 88 -10.34 7.40 -6.57
C LYS A 88 -10.03 5.95 -6.89
N GLY A 89 -10.38 5.05 -5.98
CA GLY A 89 -10.14 3.63 -6.16
C GLY A 89 -10.93 2.77 -5.18
N THR A 90 -10.69 1.47 -5.25
CA THR A 90 -11.25 0.47 -4.36
C THR A 90 -10.15 -0.46 -3.87
N ALA A 91 -10.15 -0.73 -2.57
CA ALA A 91 -9.31 -1.73 -1.94
C ALA A 91 -10.12 -2.96 -1.53
N TYR A 92 -9.56 -4.14 -1.74
CA TYR A 92 -10.19 -5.42 -1.41
C TYR A 92 -9.14 -6.45 -0.95
N PRO A 93 -9.52 -7.43 -0.10
CA PRO A 93 -8.59 -8.43 0.42
C PRO A 93 -7.85 -9.22 -0.66
N GLN A 94 -6.53 -9.42 -0.46
CA GLN A 94 -5.78 -10.38 -1.29
C GLN A 94 -6.20 -11.82 -1.00
N VAL A 95 -6.58 -12.11 0.24
CA VAL A 95 -7.07 -13.41 0.70
C VAL A 95 -8.40 -13.21 1.43
N ARG A 96 -9.42 -13.98 1.07
CA ARG A 96 -10.75 -13.89 1.69
C ARG A 96 -10.66 -14.08 3.21
N GLY A 97 -11.28 -13.17 3.97
CA GLY A 97 -11.28 -13.21 5.44
C GLY A 97 -10.03 -12.61 6.09
N LYS A 98 -9.05 -12.15 5.32
CA LYS A 98 -7.91 -11.37 5.79
C LYS A 98 -8.13 -9.89 5.47
N THR A 99 -7.55 -9.00 6.27
CA THR A 99 -7.78 -7.55 6.15
C THR A 99 -6.50 -6.72 6.26
N ASP A 100 -5.36 -7.38 6.31
CA ASP A 100 -4.03 -6.79 6.48
C ASP A 100 -3.27 -6.63 5.16
N LYS A 101 -3.62 -7.45 4.16
CA LYS A 101 -3.11 -7.38 2.80
C LYS A 101 -4.25 -7.13 1.85
N LEU A 102 -4.20 -5.98 1.18
CA LEU A 102 -5.22 -5.55 0.25
C LEU A 102 -4.60 -5.34 -1.14
N TRP A 103 -5.38 -5.63 -2.17
CA TRP A 103 -5.19 -5.04 -3.49
C TRP A 103 -5.86 -3.68 -3.52
N VAL A 104 -5.22 -2.69 -4.11
CA VAL A 104 -5.80 -1.37 -4.37
C VAL A 104 -5.82 -1.12 -5.86
N GLU A 105 -6.99 -0.81 -6.38
CA GLU A 105 -7.20 -0.53 -7.79
C GLU A 105 -7.75 0.89 -7.94
N PHE A 106 -7.02 1.76 -8.63
CA PHE A 106 -7.44 3.13 -8.88
C PHE A 106 -8.21 3.23 -10.20
N ASP A 107 -9.25 4.07 -10.21
CA ASP A 107 -10.11 4.33 -11.36
C ASP A 107 -9.42 5.28 -12.34
N ASN A 108 -8.50 4.74 -13.15
CA ASN A 108 -7.82 5.46 -14.22
C ASN A 108 -8.20 4.87 -15.60
N TRP A 109 -7.86 5.58 -16.67
CA TRP A 109 -8.23 5.17 -18.03
C TRP A 109 -7.69 3.77 -18.39
N PHE A 110 -6.54 3.39 -17.84
CA PHE A 110 -5.89 2.11 -18.09
C PHE A 110 -6.56 0.96 -17.33
N SER A 111 -6.97 1.15 -16.07
CA SER A 111 -7.72 0.14 -15.31
C SER A 111 -9.11 -0.10 -15.89
N ARG A 112 -9.70 0.90 -16.55
CA ARG A 112 -10.93 0.74 -17.34
C ARG A 112 -10.71 -0.06 -18.62
N LEU A 113 -9.54 0.08 -19.25
CA LEU A 113 -9.19 -0.65 -20.48
C LEU A 113 -8.83 -2.11 -20.20
N VAL A 114 -8.12 -2.38 -19.10
CA VAL A 114 -7.68 -3.72 -18.69
C VAL A 114 -7.94 -3.94 -17.19
N PRO A 115 -9.19 -4.30 -16.82
CA PRO A 115 -9.56 -4.52 -15.43
C PRO A 115 -8.68 -5.57 -14.75
N GLY A 116 -8.20 -5.28 -13.54
CA GLY A 116 -7.43 -6.22 -12.73
C GLY A 116 -5.95 -6.37 -13.09
N VAL A 117 -5.39 -5.58 -14.02
CA VAL A 117 -3.95 -5.62 -14.33
C VAL A 117 -3.14 -4.56 -13.58
N ALA A 118 -3.75 -3.41 -13.25
CA ALA A 118 -3.10 -2.34 -12.51
C ALA A 118 -3.55 -2.33 -11.03
N LYS A 119 -3.03 -3.28 -10.24
CA LYS A 119 -3.27 -3.35 -8.79
C LYS A 119 -2.02 -2.96 -8.01
N GLY A 120 -2.19 -2.07 -7.04
CA GLY A 120 -1.18 -1.78 -6.02
C GLY A 120 -1.32 -2.73 -4.84
N GLU A 121 -0.20 -3.04 -4.20
CA GLU A 121 -0.18 -3.75 -2.92
C GLU A 121 -0.31 -2.76 -1.77
N TYR A 122 -1.21 -3.06 -0.83
CA TYR A 122 -1.41 -2.28 0.38
C TYR A 122 -1.35 -3.22 1.57
N TRP A 123 -0.18 -3.30 2.20
CA TRP A 123 0.09 -4.16 3.33
C TRP A 123 0.16 -3.31 4.60
N VAL A 124 -0.75 -3.53 5.53
CA VAL A 124 -0.74 -2.85 6.84
C VAL A 124 0.31 -3.53 7.71
N LEU A 125 1.46 -2.89 7.86
CA LEU A 125 2.61 -3.39 8.61
C LEU A 125 2.46 -3.14 10.11
N TYR A 126 1.79 -2.04 10.45
CA TYR A 126 1.51 -1.63 11.82
C TYR A 126 0.23 -0.78 11.86
N VAL A 127 -0.52 -0.90 12.94
CA VAL A 127 -1.56 0.06 13.35
C VAL A 127 -1.55 0.14 14.87
N SER A 128 -1.66 1.33 15.43
CA SER A 128 -1.77 1.51 16.89
C SER A 128 -3.10 0.97 17.42
N ASP A 129 -3.16 0.55 18.68
CA ASP A 129 -4.36 -0.03 19.29
C ASP A 129 -5.58 0.91 19.26
N ASP A 130 -5.32 2.22 19.30
CA ASP A 130 -6.31 3.28 19.21
C ASP A 130 -6.63 3.73 17.78
N TYR A 131 -5.98 3.14 16.77
CA TYR A 131 -6.13 3.45 15.33
C TYR A 131 -5.78 4.90 14.97
N LYS A 132 -4.87 5.54 15.73
CA LYS A 132 -4.37 6.88 15.43
C LYS A 132 -3.17 6.93 14.50
N THR A 133 -2.36 5.88 14.45
CA THR A 133 -1.19 5.81 13.56
C THR A 133 -1.12 4.46 12.87
N ALA A 134 -0.56 4.44 11.66
CA ALA A 134 -0.36 3.22 10.89
C ALA A 134 0.89 3.30 10.02
N ILE A 135 1.43 2.14 9.66
CA ILE A 135 2.48 1.98 8.66
C ILE A 135 1.94 1.05 7.59
N VAL A 136 2.02 1.49 6.35
CA VAL A 136 1.59 0.72 5.18
C VAL A 136 2.76 0.64 4.21
N GLY A 137 2.93 -0.50 3.55
CA GLY A 137 3.91 -0.64 2.49
C GLY A 137 3.61 -1.79 1.55
N ASP A 138 4.65 -2.25 0.87
CA ASP A 138 4.61 -3.36 -0.07
C ASP A 138 5.76 -4.36 0.21
N PRO A 139 5.66 -5.61 -0.27
CA PRO A 139 6.68 -6.63 -0.02
C PRO A 139 8.05 -6.31 -0.62
N SER A 140 8.13 -5.50 -1.69
CA SER A 140 9.40 -5.13 -2.31
C SER A 140 10.16 -4.02 -1.56
N ARG A 141 9.53 -3.42 -0.54
CA ARG A 141 10.04 -2.31 0.27
C ARG A 141 10.30 -1.01 -0.51
N LYS A 142 9.71 -0.90 -1.69
CA LYS A 142 9.84 0.31 -2.54
C LYS A 142 8.77 1.34 -2.20
N TYR A 143 7.68 0.91 -1.57
CA TYR A 143 6.54 1.72 -1.20
C TYR A 143 6.32 1.64 0.31
N LEU A 144 6.25 2.81 0.95
CA LEU A 144 6.03 2.96 2.38
C LEU A 144 5.29 4.27 2.62
N TRP A 145 4.32 4.23 3.53
CA TRP A 145 3.62 5.37 4.06
C TRP A 145 3.56 5.30 5.59
N LEU A 146 3.87 6.42 6.24
CA LEU A 146 3.58 6.65 7.65
C LEU A 146 2.30 7.47 7.72
N LEU A 147 1.26 6.94 8.36
CA LEU A 147 -0.07 7.53 8.39
C LEU A 147 -0.45 7.93 9.82
N SER A 148 -1.22 9.01 9.93
CA SER A 148 -1.80 9.47 11.20
C SER A 148 -3.22 10.00 11.02
N ARG A 149 -4.04 9.95 12.07
CA ARG A 149 -5.34 10.63 12.11
C ARG A 149 -5.24 12.14 12.23
N THR A 150 -4.05 12.66 12.53
CA THR A 150 -3.74 14.10 12.59
C THR A 150 -2.63 14.45 11.59
N PRO A 151 -2.60 15.69 11.05
CA PRO A 151 -1.59 16.12 10.08
C PRO A 151 -0.15 16.11 10.61
N THR A 152 0.02 16.18 11.92
CA THR A 152 1.31 16.16 12.61
C THR A 152 1.26 15.23 13.82
N VAL A 153 2.43 14.77 14.25
CA VAL A 153 2.63 13.96 15.46
C VAL A 153 3.85 14.48 16.23
N ASN A 154 3.94 14.16 17.51
CA ASN A 154 5.12 14.52 18.32
C ASN A 154 6.35 13.66 17.96
N GLY A 155 7.52 14.07 18.46
CA GLY A 155 8.79 13.39 18.18
C GLY A 155 8.84 11.93 18.64
N VAL A 156 8.20 11.60 19.77
CA VAL A 156 8.19 10.23 20.31
C VAL A 156 7.44 9.28 19.37
N VAL A 157 6.22 9.67 18.95
CA VAL A 157 5.41 8.90 18.01
C VAL A 157 6.11 8.78 16.65
N ARG A 158 6.76 9.86 16.20
CA ARG A 158 7.56 9.85 14.97
C ARG A 158 8.69 8.81 15.04
N GLU A 159 9.49 8.81 16.09
CA GLU A 159 10.59 7.86 16.24
C GLU A 159 10.10 6.43 16.41
N GLU A 160 8.96 6.22 17.07
CA GLU A 160 8.31 4.91 17.14
C GLU A 160 7.98 4.38 15.74
N LEU A 161 7.32 5.19 14.89
CA LEU A 161 6.99 4.80 13.52
C LEU A 161 8.23 4.48 12.69
N LEU A 162 9.28 5.31 12.81
CA LEU A 162 10.56 5.10 12.11
C LEU A 162 11.27 3.83 12.58
N SER A 163 11.27 3.55 13.88
CA SER A 163 11.85 2.33 14.44
C SER A 163 11.14 1.09 13.89
N LYS A 164 9.81 1.06 13.91
CA LYS A 164 9.02 -0.06 13.37
C LYS A 164 9.25 -0.24 11.86
N ALA A 165 9.29 0.84 11.08
CA ALA A 165 9.59 0.76 9.65
C ALA A 165 10.99 0.19 9.36
N ARG A 166 12.01 0.63 10.11
CA ARG A 166 13.39 0.08 9.99
C ARG A 166 13.47 -1.39 10.36
N GLN A 167 12.75 -1.82 11.40
CA GLN A 167 12.69 -3.25 11.79
C GLN A 167 12.12 -4.15 10.69
N GLN A 168 11.29 -3.61 9.79
CA GLN A 168 10.76 -4.32 8.62
C GLN A 168 11.70 -4.25 7.40
N GLY A 169 12.83 -3.53 7.50
CA GLY A 169 13.86 -3.40 6.47
C GLY A 169 13.66 -2.23 5.50
N TYR A 170 12.79 -1.26 5.81
CA TYR A 170 12.64 -0.07 4.98
C TYR A 170 13.74 0.95 5.24
N ASP A 171 14.23 1.59 4.18
CA ASP A 171 15.20 2.68 4.26
C ASP A 171 14.51 4.00 4.61
N THR A 172 14.40 4.28 5.92
CA THR A 172 13.74 5.50 6.40
C THR A 172 14.53 6.78 6.16
N THR A 173 15.79 6.69 5.71
CA THR A 173 16.63 7.88 5.43
C THR A 173 16.15 8.64 4.20
N ARG A 174 15.42 7.96 3.31
CA ARG A 174 14.89 8.49 2.05
C ARG A 174 13.46 9.04 2.17
N LEU A 175 12.89 9.06 3.36
CA LEU A 175 11.52 9.50 3.57
C LEU A 175 11.35 10.98 3.18
N ILE A 176 10.35 11.22 2.34
CA ILE A 176 9.82 12.55 2.06
C ILE A 176 8.73 12.82 3.08
N TRP A 177 8.90 13.89 3.85
CA TRP A 177 7.95 14.30 4.89
C TRP A 177 6.89 15.23 4.33
N ARG A 178 5.68 15.15 4.90
CA ARG A 178 4.61 16.11 4.68
C ARG A 178 5.12 17.53 4.89
N ALA A 179 4.85 18.42 3.94
CA ALA A 179 5.16 19.83 4.10
C ALA A 179 4.32 20.44 5.24
N SER A 180 4.97 21.19 6.12
CA SER A 180 4.28 22.00 7.12
C SER A 180 3.54 23.16 6.46
N ASP A 181 2.50 23.67 7.12
CA ASP A 181 1.72 24.81 6.60
C ASP A 181 2.61 26.05 6.38
N ARG A 182 3.65 26.22 7.20
CA ARG A 182 4.67 27.26 7.02
C ARG A 182 5.48 27.08 5.73
N GLN A 183 5.79 25.84 5.34
CA GLN A 183 6.48 25.57 4.08
C GLN A 183 5.56 25.84 2.88
N MET A 184 4.28 25.45 2.99
CA MET A 184 3.27 25.73 1.97
C MET A 184 3.04 27.23 1.77
N ALA A 185 3.02 28.03 2.85
CA ALA A 185 2.81 29.47 2.75
C ALA A 185 3.95 30.20 2.02
N LYS A 186 5.16 29.63 1.99
CA LYS A 186 6.31 30.22 1.29
C LYS A 186 6.27 29.98 -0.23
N THR A 187 5.55 28.96 -0.69
CA THR A 187 5.43 28.65 -2.12
C THR A 187 4.31 29.44 -2.81
N SER A 188 3.50 30.18 -2.04
CA SER A 188 2.46 31.08 -2.55
C SER A 188 2.95 32.47 -2.94
N ASN A 189 4.19 32.83 -2.60
CA ASN A 189 4.81 34.14 -2.85
C ASN A 189 5.89 34.02 -3.92
#